data_AF-A0A813D522-F1
#
_entry.id   AF-A0A813D522-F1
#
_cell.length_a   1.000
_cell.length_b   1.000
_cell.length_c   1.000
_cell.angle_alpha   90.00
_cell.angle_beta   90.00
_cell.angle_gamma   90.00
#
_symmetry.space_group_name_H-M   'P 1'
#
loop_
_entity.id
_entity.type
_entity.pdbx_description
1 polymer ?
#
loop_
_entity_poly.entity_id
_entity_poly.type
_entity_poly.pdbx_seq_one_letter_code
_entity_poly.pdbx_strand_id
1 'polypeptide(L)'
;FLWRCLPVSRLLVRSREEGSVDATEPPSAKRARCSTADAVRQLLLSGLSECEHLVLLALFRQHDRAARAVRSLSTLLHELQQLVDRSGGVLSSYREDAFCAAFDRLLQTQLVRYCQSTGGSDVPKRYLPCQSLVDSIYAELVIDLERSEPNAASASNPLRALPRDVQQWAVRQRV
;
A
#
# COMPACT_ATOMS: atom_id res chain seq x y z
N PHE A 1 7.53 16.94 30.86
CA PHE A 1 6.58 16.48 29.82
C PHE A 1 7.12 15.21 29.18
N LEU A 2 6.23 14.26 28.85
CA LEU A 2 6.46 12.88 28.37
C LEU A 2 6.43 11.77 29.45
N TRP A 3 5.36 11.78 30.25
CA TRP A 3 4.74 10.55 30.72
C TRP A 3 3.77 10.07 29.64
N ARG A 4 4.04 8.94 28.96
CA ARG A 4 3.04 8.02 28.36
C ARG A 4 3.63 6.85 27.55
N CYS A 5 4.75 6.28 27.99
CA CYS A 5 5.11 4.92 27.56
C CYS A 5 4.55 3.93 28.60
N LEU A 6 3.29 3.54 28.45
CA LEU A 6 2.77 2.34 29.13
C LEU A 6 2.93 1.13 28.21
N PRO A 7 3.50 0.00 28.71
CA PRO A 7 3.68 -1.21 27.93
C PRO A 7 2.34 -1.93 27.76
N VAL A 8 1.93 -2.15 26.51
CA VAL A 8 0.69 -2.84 26.09
C VAL A 8 0.73 -4.36 26.41
N SER A 9 1.79 -4.86 27.01
CA SER A 9 2.00 -6.30 27.28
C SER A 9 1.16 -6.89 28.42
N ARG A 10 0.28 -6.13 29.08
CA ARG A 10 -0.58 -6.64 30.17
C ARG A 10 -2.03 -6.97 29.79
N LEU A 11 -2.45 -6.76 28.54
CA LEU A 11 -3.82 -7.08 28.10
C LEU A 11 -3.99 -8.47 27.46
N LEU A 12 -2.93 -9.27 27.33
CA LEU A 12 -3.01 -10.61 26.69
C LEU A 12 -3.05 -11.80 27.67
N VAL A 13 -3.15 -11.58 28.98
CA VAL A 13 -3.03 -12.69 29.97
C VAL A 13 -4.29 -12.91 30.82
N ARG A 14 -5.41 -12.21 30.58
CA ARG A 14 -6.58 -12.28 31.48
C ARG A 14 -7.92 -12.67 30.84
N SER A 15 -7.89 -13.64 29.94
CA SER A 15 -9.10 -14.33 29.48
C SER A 15 -8.87 -15.82 29.32
N ARG A 16 -8.32 -16.43 30.37
CA ARG A 16 -8.31 -17.88 30.56
C ARG A 16 -8.69 -18.13 32.00
N GLU A 17 -9.99 -18.35 32.21
CA GLU A 17 -10.68 -19.01 33.33
C GLU A 17 -11.99 -18.27 33.67
N GLU A 18 -13.09 -18.80 33.16
CA GLU A 18 -14.35 -19.03 33.90
C GLU A 18 -15.23 -19.91 33.02
N GLY A 19 -15.66 -21.05 33.58
CA GLY A 19 -16.21 -22.17 32.83
C GLY A 19 -17.73 -22.16 32.69
N SER A 20 -18.22 -23.39 32.50
CA SER A 20 -19.59 -23.87 32.64
C SER A 20 -20.33 -24.17 31.32
N VAL A 21 -20.87 -25.37 31.35
CA VAL A 21 -21.55 -26.15 30.32
C VAL A 21 -22.90 -25.51 30.03
N ASP A 22 -23.20 -25.17 28.78
CA ASP A 22 -24.49 -25.54 28.19
C ASP A 22 -24.49 -25.43 26.66
N ALA A 23 -25.20 -26.37 26.06
CA ALA A 23 -25.26 -26.59 24.63
C ALA A 23 -26.23 -25.62 23.95
N THR A 24 -25.73 -24.76 23.05
CA THR A 24 -26.49 -24.30 21.88
C THR A 24 -25.50 -23.75 20.85
N GLU A 25 -25.40 -24.39 19.67
CA GLU A 25 -24.65 -23.84 18.53
C GLU A 25 -25.16 -22.44 18.14
N PRO A 26 -24.26 -21.51 17.80
CA PRO A 26 -24.54 -20.48 16.81
C PRO A 26 -23.64 -20.64 15.57
N PRO A 27 -24.07 -20.13 14.41
CA PRO A 27 -23.54 -20.51 13.11
C PRO A 27 -22.07 -20.16 12.98
N SER A 28 -21.33 -21.01 12.27
CA SER A 28 -19.98 -20.78 11.77
C SER A 28 -19.92 -19.47 10.97
N ALA A 29 -19.81 -18.35 11.67
CA ALA A 29 -19.28 -17.12 11.14
C ALA A 29 -17.81 -17.43 10.83
N LYS A 30 -17.53 -17.64 9.55
CA LYS A 30 -16.17 -17.56 8.99
C LYS A 30 -15.64 -16.17 9.32
N ARG A 31 -15.17 -15.97 10.55
CA ARG A 31 -14.27 -14.88 10.92
C ARG A 31 -13.08 -15.07 10.02
N ALA A 32 -13.06 -14.31 8.93
CA ALA A 32 -11.90 -14.14 8.10
C ALA A 32 -10.75 -13.84 9.08
N ARG A 33 -9.87 -14.83 9.25
CA ARG A 33 -8.61 -14.60 9.93
C ARG A 33 -7.89 -13.61 9.02
N CYS A 34 -8.06 -12.31 9.28
CA CYS A 34 -7.05 -11.35 8.86
C CYS A 34 -5.75 -11.92 9.42
N SER A 35 -4.91 -12.43 8.53
CA SER A 35 -3.61 -12.95 8.94
C SER A 35 -2.94 -11.79 9.68
N THR A 36 -2.25 -12.06 10.79
CA THR A 36 -1.54 -11.03 11.55
C THR A 36 -0.60 -10.23 10.64
N ALA A 37 -0.10 -10.83 9.56
CA ALA A 37 0.68 -10.17 8.52
C ALA A 37 -0.11 -9.09 7.75
N ASP A 38 -1.38 -9.31 7.41
CA ASP A 38 -2.18 -8.33 6.68
C ASP A 38 -2.62 -7.17 7.56
N ALA A 39 -2.92 -7.43 8.84
CA ALA A 39 -3.19 -6.37 9.81
C ALA A 39 -1.94 -5.49 10.05
N VAL A 40 -0.75 -6.09 10.10
CA VAL A 40 0.52 -5.35 10.19
C VAL A 40 0.77 -4.53 8.93
N ARG A 41 0.48 -5.07 7.73
CA ARG A 41 0.61 -4.32 6.48
C ARG A 41 -0.36 -3.14 6.41
N GLN A 42 -1.61 -3.31 6.81
CA GLN A 42 -2.58 -2.21 6.89
C GLN A 42 -2.12 -1.10 7.85
N LEU A 43 -1.52 -1.47 8.98
CA LEU A 43 -0.94 -0.51 9.91
C LEU A 43 0.29 0.20 9.33
N LEU A 44 1.14 -0.52 8.58
CA LEU A 44 2.28 0.10 7.90
C LEU A 44 1.81 1.07 6.81
N LEU A 45 0.73 0.73 6.10
CA LEU A 45 0.14 1.57 5.06
C LEU A 45 -0.40 2.90 5.61
N SER A 46 -0.94 2.94 6.83
CA SER A 46 -1.41 4.20 7.42
C SER A 46 -0.29 5.14 7.87
N GLY A 47 0.94 4.62 8.01
CA GLY A 47 2.12 5.40 8.37
C GLY A 47 2.95 5.86 7.17
N LEU A 48 2.53 5.56 5.94
CA LEU A 48 3.27 5.94 4.74
C LEU A 48 3.10 7.42 4.41
N SER A 49 4.16 7.99 3.86
CA SER A 49 4.15 9.31 3.24
C SER A 49 3.41 9.29 1.89
N GLU A 50 3.00 10.46 1.45
CA GLU A 50 2.35 10.64 0.14
C GLU A 50 3.20 10.11 -1.02
N CYS A 51 4.52 10.38 -1.02
CA CYS A 51 5.44 9.84 -2.03
C CYS A 51 5.44 8.31 -2.08
N GLU A 52 5.37 7.65 -0.91
CA GLU A 52 5.35 6.19 -0.84
C GLU A 52 4.04 5.63 -1.36
N HIS A 53 2.91 6.29 -1.04
CA HIS A 53 1.63 5.92 -1.61
C HIS A 53 1.60 6.09 -3.14
N LEU A 54 2.20 7.15 -3.67
CA LEU A 54 2.33 7.38 -5.12
C LEU A 54 3.17 6.30 -5.80
N VAL A 55 4.31 5.92 -5.21
CA VAL A 55 5.16 4.83 -5.71
C VAL A 55 4.40 3.50 -5.72
N LEU A 56 3.73 3.14 -4.63
CA LEU A 56 2.93 1.90 -4.56
C LEU A 56 1.76 1.92 -5.54
N LEU A 57 1.10 3.07 -5.72
CA LEU A 57 0.02 3.22 -6.68
C LEU A 57 0.51 3.06 -8.12
N ALA A 58 1.70 3.59 -8.46
CA ALA A 58 2.33 3.38 -9.76
C ALA A 58 2.65 1.89 -9.99
N LEU A 59 3.23 1.20 -9.00
CA LEU A 59 3.50 -0.25 -9.09
C LEU A 59 2.22 -1.07 -9.30
N PHE A 60 1.13 -0.70 -8.62
CA PHE A 60 -0.16 -1.33 -8.77
C PHE A 60 -0.73 -1.12 -10.19
N ARG A 61 -0.68 0.10 -10.71
CA ARG A 61 -1.14 0.40 -12.08
C ARG A 61 -0.38 -0.35 -13.16
N GLN A 62 0.94 -0.48 -13.02
CA GLN A 62 1.75 -1.25 -13.96
C GLN A 62 1.38 -2.74 -13.94
N HIS A 63 1.01 -3.26 -12.77
CA HIS A 63 0.53 -4.64 -12.66
C HIS A 63 -0.77 -4.85 -13.44
N ASP A 64 -1.74 -3.95 -13.30
CA ASP A 64 -3.07 -4.10 -13.90
C ASP A 64 -3.04 -3.92 -15.43
N ARG A 65 -2.26 -2.96 -15.93
CA ARG A 65 -2.15 -2.66 -17.37
C ARG A 65 -1.44 -3.74 -18.18
N ALA A 66 -0.42 -4.37 -17.60
CA ALA A 66 0.39 -5.34 -18.30
C ALA A 66 0.96 -6.34 -17.31
N ALA A 67 0.22 -7.43 -17.07
CA ALA A 67 0.66 -8.56 -16.24
C ALA A 67 2.03 -9.15 -16.66
N ARG A 68 2.54 -8.80 -17.86
CA ARG A 68 3.85 -9.20 -18.39
C ARG A 68 4.89 -8.07 -18.45
N ALA A 69 4.53 -6.83 -18.12
CA ALA A 69 5.50 -5.73 -18.12
C ALA A 69 6.46 -5.86 -16.94
N VAL A 70 7.75 -5.63 -17.22
CA VAL A 70 8.78 -5.57 -16.19
C VAL A 70 8.57 -4.29 -15.38
N ARG A 71 8.25 -4.44 -14.10
CA ARG A 71 8.17 -3.33 -13.14
C ARG A 71 9.56 -3.03 -12.62
N SER A 72 10.08 -1.83 -12.85
CA SER A 72 11.35 -1.38 -12.31
C SER A 72 11.23 0.04 -11.77
N LEU A 73 12.23 0.50 -11.02
CA LEU A 73 12.25 1.89 -10.56
C LEU A 73 12.24 2.86 -11.75
N SER A 74 12.94 2.55 -12.85
CA SER A 74 12.92 3.40 -14.06
C SER A 74 11.54 3.53 -14.70
N THR A 75 10.78 2.43 -14.83
CA THR A 75 9.43 2.49 -15.40
C THR A 75 8.47 3.22 -14.48
N LEU A 76 8.64 3.05 -13.17
CA LEU A 76 7.87 3.74 -12.15
C LEU A 76 8.09 5.25 -12.16
N LEU A 77 9.35 5.68 -12.21
CA LEU A 77 9.69 7.11 -12.29
C LEU A 77 9.12 7.73 -13.56
N HIS A 78 9.15 7.00 -14.68
CA HIS A 78 8.53 7.46 -15.91
C HIS A 78 7.01 7.65 -15.78
N GLU A 79 6.29 6.69 -15.18
CA GLU A 79 4.84 6.84 -14.97
C GLU A 79 4.50 7.99 -14.01
N LEU A 80 5.28 8.18 -12.95
CA LEU A 80 5.10 9.29 -12.01
C LEU A 80 5.41 10.63 -12.66
N GLN A 81 6.43 10.71 -13.52
CA GLN A 81 6.72 11.92 -14.29
C GLN A 81 5.53 12.29 -15.19
N GLN A 82 4.95 11.31 -15.89
CA GLN A 82 3.76 11.55 -16.71
C GLN A 82 2.57 12.05 -15.88
N LEU A 83 2.41 11.57 -14.64
CA LEU A 83 1.39 12.06 -13.73
C LEU A 83 1.65 13.52 -13.34
N VAL A 84 2.89 13.86 -12.98
CA VAL A 84 3.30 15.24 -12.66
C VAL A 84 3.00 16.17 -13.83
N ASP A 85 3.41 15.80 -15.04
CA ASP A 85 3.22 16.61 -16.25
C ASP A 85 1.72 16.81 -16.57
N ARG A 86 0.88 15.80 -16.35
CA ARG A 86 -0.58 15.86 -16.59
C ARG A 86 -1.36 16.61 -15.50
N SER A 87 -0.82 16.68 -14.29
CA SER A 87 -1.46 17.36 -13.15
C SER A 87 -1.34 18.89 -13.19
N GLY A 88 -0.84 19.47 -14.29
CA GLY A 88 -0.71 20.93 -14.43
C GLY A 88 0.19 21.58 -13.38
N GLY A 89 1.11 20.82 -12.78
CA GLY A 89 2.02 21.31 -11.75
C GLY A 89 1.52 21.19 -10.31
N VAL A 90 0.34 20.62 -10.05
CA VAL A 90 -0.13 20.33 -8.67
C VAL A 90 0.86 19.42 -7.94
N LEU A 91 1.51 18.51 -8.68
CA LEU A 91 2.54 17.63 -8.17
C LEU A 91 3.98 18.11 -8.49
N SER A 92 4.16 19.38 -8.85
CA SER A 92 5.48 19.93 -9.21
C SER A 92 6.49 19.97 -8.05
N SER A 93 6.01 19.90 -6.81
CA SER A 93 6.85 19.76 -5.62
C SER A 93 7.51 18.38 -5.51
N TYR A 94 7.00 17.39 -6.24
CA TYR A 94 7.53 16.03 -6.22
C TYR A 94 8.70 15.89 -7.21
N ARG A 95 9.89 15.67 -6.66
CA ARG A 95 11.13 15.46 -7.43
C ARG A 95 11.44 13.98 -7.55
N GLU A 96 12.16 13.60 -8.62
CA GLU A 96 12.66 12.22 -8.82
C GLU A 96 13.37 11.67 -7.58
N ASP A 97 14.17 12.50 -6.91
CA ASP A 97 14.90 12.14 -5.69
C ASP A 97 13.97 11.71 -4.54
N ALA A 98 12.81 12.38 -4.41
CA ALA A 98 11.83 12.06 -3.38
C ALA A 98 11.17 10.70 -3.64
N PHE A 99 10.91 10.37 -4.92
CA PHE A 99 10.38 9.07 -5.31
C PHE A 99 11.42 7.95 -5.17
N CYS A 100 12.68 8.23 -5.48
CA CYS A 100 13.78 7.28 -5.23
C CYS A 100 13.91 6.97 -3.73
N ALA A 101 13.93 8.00 -2.89
CA ALA A 101 14.01 7.84 -1.44
C ALA A 101 12.79 7.09 -0.88
N ALA A 102 11.59 7.38 -1.38
CA ALA A 102 10.37 6.65 -1.02
C ALA A 102 10.46 5.18 -1.43
N PHE A 103 10.95 4.87 -2.63
CA PHE A 103 11.16 3.49 -3.09
C PHE A 103 12.15 2.73 -2.20
N ASP A 104 13.28 3.36 -1.82
CA ASP A 104 14.26 2.76 -0.93
C ASP A 104 13.66 2.45 0.46
N ARG A 105 12.81 3.34 1.00
CA ARG A 105 12.08 3.09 2.26
C ARG A 105 11.06 1.94 2.13
N LEU A 106 10.39 1.83 0.98
CA LEU A 106 9.48 0.72 0.69
C LEU A 106 10.20 -0.63 0.59
N LEU A 107 11.46 -0.65 0.13
CA LEU A 107 12.31 -1.84 0.18
C LEU A 107 12.71 -2.18 1.62
N GLN A 108 13.08 -1.19 2.42
CA GLN A 108 13.45 -1.38 3.83
C GLN A 108 12.27 -1.92 4.66
N THR A 109 11.07 -1.41 4.42
CA THR A 109 9.83 -1.85 5.08
C THR A 109 9.26 -3.16 4.52
N GLN A 110 9.92 -3.76 3.52
CA GLN A 110 9.51 -5.01 2.87
C GLN A 110 8.10 -4.94 2.26
N LEU A 111 7.65 -3.76 1.84
CA LEU A 111 6.41 -3.61 1.06
C LEU A 111 6.67 -3.83 -0.44
N VAL A 112 7.90 -3.55 -0.87
CA VAL A 112 8.41 -3.85 -2.22
C VAL A 112 9.63 -4.74 -2.08
N ARG A 113 9.81 -5.65 -3.04
CA ARG A 113 11.00 -6.49 -3.14
C ARG A 113 11.52 -6.52 -4.56
N TYR A 114 12.83 -6.66 -4.74
CA TYR A 114 13.37 -7.02 -6.04
C TYR A 114 13.04 -8.47 -6.36
N CYS A 115 12.70 -8.74 -7.62
CA CYS A 115 12.60 -10.09 -8.13
C CYS A 115 14.01 -10.65 -8.31
N GLN A 116 14.19 -11.94 -8.02
CA GLN A 116 15.48 -12.60 -8.23
C GLN A 116 15.80 -12.56 -9.73
N SER A 117 16.88 -11.86 -10.10
CA SER A 117 17.36 -11.84 -11.48
C SER A 117 17.93 -13.22 -11.81
N THR A 118 17.31 -13.94 -12.74
CA THR A 118 17.75 -15.26 -13.21
C THR A 118 18.94 -15.22 -14.16
N GLY A 119 19.51 -14.04 -14.44
CA GLY A 119 20.69 -13.85 -15.30
C GLY A 119 21.69 -12.90 -14.67
N GLY A 120 22.96 -13.31 -14.66
CA GLY A 120 24.07 -12.58 -14.06
C GLY A 120 24.48 -11.29 -14.79
N SER A 121 25.33 -10.55 -14.09
CA SER A 121 26.05 -9.33 -14.50
C SER A 121 25.30 -8.00 -14.33
N ASP A 122 25.74 -7.24 -13.32
CA ASP A 122 25.81 -5.77 -13.22
C ASP A 122 24.66 -4.93 -13.81
N VAL A 123 23.41 -5.37 -13.63
CA VAL A 123 22.25 -4.53 -13.94
C VAL A 123 22.12 -3.45 -12.85
N PRO A 124 22.14 -2.15 -13.20
CA PRO A 124 21.99 -1.08 -12.20
C PRO A 124 20.67 -1.23 -11.45
N LYS A 125 20.67 -0.93 -10.14
CA LYS A 125 19.51 -1.09 -9.25
C LYS A 125 18.20 -0.49 -9.79
N ARG A 126 18.30 0.58 -10.60
CA ARG A 126 17.14 1.27 -11.20
C ARG A 126 16.39 0.42 -12.23
N TYR A 127 17.05 -0.54 -12.86
CA TYR A 127 16.48 -1.41 -13.89
C TYR A 127 16.13 -2.81 -13.38
N LEU A 128 16.39 -3.09 -12.09
CA LEU A 128 16.05 -4.37 -11.52
C LEU A 128 14.53 -4.54 -11.43
N PRO A 129 14.01 -5.72 -11.80
CA PRO A 129 12.60 -6.04 -11.66
C PRO A 129 12.20 -6.01 -10.19
N CYS A 130 11.03 -5.47 -9.88
CA CYS A 130 10.48 -5.37 -8.55
C CYS A 130 9.01 -5.82 -8.50
N GLN A 131 8.58 -6.21 -7.30
CA GLN A 131 7.22 -6.64 -7.01
C GLN A 131 6.76 -5.96 -5.72
N SER A 132 5.55 -5.41 -5.76
CA SER A 132 4.83 -4.97 -4.57
C SER A 132 4.13 -6.15 -3.90
N LEU A 133 4.15 -6.19 -2.56
CA LEU A 133 3.44 -7.18 -1.76
C LEU A 133 2.06 -6.71 -1.31
N VAL A 134 1.67 -5.48 -1.70
CA VAL A 134 0.42 -4.82 -1.29
C VAL A 134 -0.54 -4.60 -2.45
N ASP A 135 -0.30 -5.25 -3.59
CA ASP A 135 -1.13 -5.10 -4.80
C ASP A 135 -2.60 -5.43 -4.54
N SER A 136 -2.89 -6.47 -3.73
CA SER A 136 -4.27 -6.83 -3.37
C SER A 136 -4.96 -5.77 -2.50
N ILE A 137 -4.22 -5.16 -1.58
CA ILE A 137 -4.75 -4.10 -0.71
C ILE A 137 -5.04 -2.85 -1.55
N TYR A 138 -4.13 -2.49 -2.44
CA TYR A 138 -4.35 -1.35 -3.34
C TYR A 138 -5.51 -1.59 -4.31
N ALA A 139 -5.76 -2.84 -4.75
CA ALA A 139 -6.95 -3.16 -5.52
C ALA A 139 -8.24 -2.87 -4.74
N GLU A 140 -8.32 -3.29 -3.48
CA GLU A 140 -9.46 -2.98 -2.60
C GLU A 140 -9.62 -1.47 -2.38
N LEU A 141 -8.53 -0.76 -2.11
CA LEU A 141 -8.54 0.69 -1.91
C LEU A 141 -8.99 1.44 -3.17
N VAL A 142 -8.58 1.01 -4.36
CA VAL A 142 -9.00 1.64 -5.63
C VAL A 142 -10.48 1.33 -5.92
N ILE A 143 -10.95 0.13 -5.65
CA ILE A 143 -12.39 -0.22 -5.75
C ILE A 143 -13.22 0.64 -4.78
N ASP A 144 -12.73 0.86 -3.56
CA ASP A 144 -13.40 1.73 -2.58
C ASP A 144 -13.41 3.19 -3.03
N LEU A 145 -12.35 3.66 -3.71
CA LEU A 145 -12.32 4.98 -4.33
C LEU A 145 -13.40 5.11 -5.40
N GLU A 146 -13.61 4.09 -6.24
CA GLU A 146 -14.62 4.08 -7.31
C GLU A 146 -16.05 4.06 -6.79
N ARG A 147 -16.31 3.27 -5.73
CA ARG A 147 -17.66 3.03 -5.20
C ARG A 147 -18.18 4.13 -4.29
N SER A 148 -17.28 4.79 -3.55
CA SER A 148 -17.69 5.76 -2.53
C SER A 148 -17.84 7.15 -3.16
N GLU A 149 -18.91 7.87 -2.85
CA GLU A 149 -19.05 9.27 -3.23
C GLU A 149 -17.87 10.11 -2.67
N PRO A 150 -17.43 11.18 -3.35
CA PRO A 150 -16.25 11.97 -2.96
C PRO A 150 -16.30 12.55 -1.54
N ASN A 151 -17.50 12.62 -0.93
CA ASN A 151 -17.73 13.19 0.40
C ASN A 151 -18.01 12.14 1.50
N ALA A 152 -18.09 10.86 1.17
CA ALA A 152 -18.16 9.81 2.18
C ALA A 152 -16.74 9.64 2.74
N ALA A 153 -16.49 10.22 3.92
CA ALA A 153 -15.27 10.03 4.68
C ALA A 153 -15.19 8.57 5.15
N SER A 154 -14.88 7.65 4.23
CA SER A 154 -14.36 6.34 4.58
C SER A 154 -12.98 6.60 5.18
N ALA A 155 -12.97 6.85 6.48
CA ALA A 155 -11.79 7.20 7.28
C ALA A 155 -10.67 6.14 7.22
N SER A 156 -10.93 5.01 6.56
CA SER A 156 -10.01 3.90 6.38
C SER A 156 -9.19 3.96 5.09
N ASN A 157 -9.54 4.77 4.08
CA ASN A 157 -8.84 4.76 2.78
C ASN A 157 -7.79 5.89 2.68
N PRO A 158 -6.47 5.59 2.78
CA PRO A 158 -5.42 6.60 2.73
C PRO A 158 -5.34 7.32 1.37
N LEU A 159 -5.83 6.71 0.29
CA LEU A 159 -5.81 7.33 -1.04
C LEU A 159 -6.76 8.54 -1.13
N ARG A 160 -7.75 8.65 -0.23
CA ARG A 160 -8.65 9.81 -0.17
C ARG A 160 -7.98 11.09 0.34
N ALA A 161 -6.88 10.94 1.08
CA ALA A 161 -6.07 12.08 1.53
C ALA A 161 -5.19 12.66 0.40
N LEU A 162 -4.98 11.92 -0.68
CA LEU A 162 -4.17 12.34 -1.82
C LEU A 162 -4.88 13.41 -2.66
N PRO A 163 -4.15 14.22 -3.45
CA PRO A 163 -4.75 15.18 -4.37
C PRO A 163 -5.76 14.55 -5.33
N ARG A 164 -6.80 15.30 -5.70
CA ARG A 164 -7.88 14.78 -6.57
C ARG A 164 -7.37 14.23 -7.90
N ASP A 165 -6.33 14.84 -8.47
CA ASP A 165 -5.74 14.36 -9.73
C ASP A 165 -5.11 12.99 -9.59
N VAL A 166 -4.49 12.71 -8.43
CA VAL A 166 -3.93 11.40 -8.09
C VAL A 166 -5.05 10.39 -7.89
N GLN A 167 -6.15 10.77 -7.23
CA GLN A 167 -7.31 9.89 -7.05
C GLN A 167 -7.95 9.53 -8.40
N GLN A 168 -8.14 10.52 -9.28
CA GLN A 168 -8.66 10.29 -10.63
C GLN A 168 -7.69 9.44 -11.45
N TRP A 169 -6.39 9.70 -11.34
CA TRP A 169 -5.37 8.88 -11.96
C TRP A 169 -5.48 7.44 -11.46
N ALA A 170 -5.55 7.21 -10.14
CA ALA A 170 -5.70 5.90 -9.51
C ALA A 170 -6.85 5.09 -10.07
N VAL A 171 -8.00 5.72 -10.33
CA VAL A 171 -9.24 5.09 -10.83
C VAL A 171 -9.21 4.86 -12.34
N ARG A 172 -8.57 5.72 -13.13
CA ARG A 172 -8.49 5.61 -14.60
C ARG A 172 -7.51 4.51 -15.06
N GLN A 173 -7.58 3.31 -14.48
CA GLN A 173 -6.71 2.18 -14.83
C GLN A 173 -7.10 1.55 -16.18
N ARG A 174 -8.36 1.76 -16.63
CA ARG A 174 -9.02 1.00 -17.70
C ARG A 174 -9.15 1.69 -19.06
N VAL A 175 -8.10 2.33 -19.56
CA VAL A 175 -8.03 2.72 -20.99
C VAL A 175 -6.66 2.36 -21.54
#